data_AF-A0A2I1BTZ9-F1
#
_entry.id   AF-A0A2I1BTZ9-F1
#
_cell.length_a   1.000
_cell.length_b   1.000
_cell.length_c   1.000
_cell.angle_alpha   90.00
_cell.angle_beta   90.00
_cell.angle_gamma   90.00
#
_symmetry.space_group_name_H-M   'P 1'
#
loop_
_entity.id
_entity.type
_entity.pdbx_description
1 polymer ?
#
loop_
_entity_poly.entity_id
_entity_poly.type
_entity_poly.pdbx_seq_one_letter_code
_entity_poly.pdbx_strand_id
1 'polypeptide(L)'
;METFWSGYFGLWKPDDMSIRFRGRGHEKWELTTYGTAAVSLDESAIGVLRFVGDRKSVLEIFEGAYDVHLHVQRQGSVEDLYKSVHDAFYEKATDLAAWAPR
;
A
#
# COMPACT_ATOMS: atom_id res chain seq x y z
N MET A 1 -7.49 7.35 -0.16
CA MET A 1 -7.87 5.98 0.25
C MET A 1 -8.47 5.20 -0.91
N GLU A 2 -8.87 5.88 -1.98
CA GLU A 2 -9.48 5.31 -3.18
C GLU A 2 -8.54 4.32 -3.88
N THR A 3 -7.25 4.62 -3.93
CA THR A 3 -6.22 3.73 -4.49
C THR A 3 -6.03 2.44 -3.69
N PHE A 4 -6.30 2.46 -2.39
CA PHE A 4 -6.16 1.30 -1.52
C PHE A 4 -7.16 0.20 -1.91
N TRP A 5 -8.36 0.59 -2.33
CA TRP A 5 -9.41 -0.30 -2.82
C TRP A 5 -9.30 -0.64 -4.30
N SER A 6 -8.40 0.05 -5.01
CA SER A 6 -8.16 -0.21 -6.41
C SER A 6 -7.41 -1.53 -6.59
N GLY A 7 -7.67 -2.22 -7.70
CA GLY A 7 -6.90 -3.41 -8.08
C GLY A 7 -5.41 -3.14 -8.36
N TYR A 8 -5.02 -1.87 -8.48
CA TYR A 8 -3.66 -1.47 -8.86
C TYR A 8 -2.59 -1.96 -7.89
N PHE A 9 -2.84 -1.85 -6.58
CA PHE A 9 -1.90 -2.29 -5.55
C PHE A 9 -2.14 -3.74 -5.08
N GLY A 10 -3.16 -4.42 -5.63
CA GLY A 10 -3.47 -5.81 -5.32
C GLY A 10 -3.83 -6.10 -3.85
N LEU A 11 -4.02 -5.06 -3.02
CA LEU A 11 -4.26 -5.17 -1.58
C LEU A 11 -5.65 -5.73 -1.31
N TRP A 12 -6.69 -5.19 -1.95
CA TRP A 12 -8.06 -5.66 -1.83
C TRP A 12 -8.37 -6.74 -2.88
N LYS A 13 -8.94 -7.87 -2.43
CA LYS A 13 -9.44 -8.95 -3.27
C LYS A 13 -10.95 -9.11 -3.04
N PRO A 14 -11.80 -8.55 -3.93
CA PRO A 14 -13.24 -8.58 -3.73
C PRO A 14 -13.82 -10.00 -3.82
N ASP A 15 -13.23 -10.87 -4.63
CA ASP A 15 -13.74 -12.21 -4.91
C ASP A 15 -13.80 -13.12 -3.66
N ASP A 16 -12.82 -13.00 -2.77
CA ASP A 16 -12.70 -13.77 -1.53
C ASP A 16 -12.87 -12.89 -0.28
N MET A 17 -13.30 -11.64 -0.46
CA MET A 17 -13.36 -10.59 0.57
C MET A 17 -12.10 -10.56 1.45
N SER A 18 -10.94 -10.71 0.81
CA SER A 18 -9.65 -10.80 1.50
C SER A 18 -8.78 -9.58 1.25
N ILE A 19 -7.87 -9.34 2.19
CA ILE A 19 -6.81 -8.36 2.03
C ILE A 19 -5.49 -9.05 2.09
N ARG A 20 -4.62 -8.71 1.14
CA ARG A 20 -3.26 -9.22 1.07
C ARG A 20 -2.29 -8.12 1.43
N PHE A 21 -1.40 -8.41 2.36
CA PHE A 21 -0.35 -7.49 2.78
C PHE A 21 0.95 -8.25 3.05
N ARG A 22 2.06 -7.53 2.98
CA ARG A 22 3.39 -8.03 3.35
C ARG A 22 3.87 -7.27 4.59
N GLY A 23 4.54 -7.96 5.50
CA GLY A 23 4.93 -7.43 6.80
C GLY A 23 4.15 -8.06 7.96
N ARG A 24 4.08 -7.34 9.09
CA ARG A 24 3.46 -7.81 10.34
C ARG A 24 2.01 -7.33 10.49
N GLY A 25 1.57 -6.38 9.69
CA GLY A 25 0.22 -5.81 9.73
C GLY A 25 0.09 -4.64 10.72
N HIS A 26 1.13 -4.37 11.50
CA HIS A 26 1.23 -3.25 12.44
C HIS A 26 2.06 -2.08 11.89
N GLU A 27 2.69 -2.25 10.73
CA GLU A 27 3.37 -1.16 10.02
C GLU A 27 2.38 -0.01 9.81
N LYS A 28 2.82 1.23 10.05
CA LYS A 28 1.97 2.42 9.92
C LYS A 28 2.06 2.97 8.51
N TRP A 29 0.91 3.11 7.88
CA TRP A 29 0.76 3.63 6.52
C TRP A 29 0.24 5.05 6.61
N GLU A 30 0.90 5.97 5.90
CA GLU A 30 0.40 7.33 5.71
C GLU A 30 -0.54 7.31 4.50
N LEU A 31 -1.80 7.63 4.74
CA LEU A 31 -2.87 7.53 3.76
C LEU A 31 -3.44 8.93 3.52
N THR A 32 -3.84 9.21 2.28
CA THR A 32 -4.55 10.44 1.94
C THR A 32 -5.61 10.14 0.90
N THR A 33 -6.63 10.99 0.79
CA THR A 33 -7.63 10.94 -0.29
C THR A 33 -7.29 11.96 -1.35
N TYR A 34 -7.78 11.76 -2.58
CA TYR A 34 -7.58 12.75 -3.64
C TYR A 34 -8.23 14.10 -3.29
N GLY A 35 -9.36 14.08 -2.57
CA GLY A 35 -10.00 15.30 -2.07
C GLY A 35 -9.11 16.08 -1.09
N THR A 36 -8.45 15.40 -0.16
CA THR A 36 -7.51 16.04 0.79
C THR A 36 -6.22 16.48 0.10
N ALA A 37 -5.73 15.70 -0.86
CA ALA A 37 -4.56 16.04 -1.65
C ALA A 37 -4.80 17.25 -2.56
N ALA A 38 -6.04 17.61 -2.89
CA ALA A 38 -6.36 18.77 -3.74
C ALA A 38 -5.91 20.12 -3.14
N VAL A 39 -5.57 20.19 -1.85
CA VAL A 39 -4.86 21.34 -1.25
C VAL A 39 -3.49 21.57 -1.92
N SER A 40 -2.92 20.57 -2.59
CA SER A 40 -1.69 20.71 -3.39
C SER A 40 -1.85 21.54 -4.67
N LEU A 41 -3.06 22.01 -4.98
CA LEU A 41 -3.33 22.93 -6.09
C LEU A 41 -2.88 24.38 -5.80
N ASP A 42 -2.30 24.64 -4.62
CA ASP A 42 -1.65 25.93 -4.35
C ASP A 42 -0.41 26.11 -5.24
N GLU A 43 -0.58 26.88 -6.31
CA GLU A 43 0.47 27.21 -7.28
C GLU A 43 1.65 27.97 -6.65
N SER A 44 1.46 28.57 -5.46
CA SER A 44 2.51 29.31 -4.77
C SER A 44 3.39 28.43 -3.88
N ALA A 45 3.05 27.15 -3.72
CA ALA A 45 3.74 26.27 -2.80
C ALA A 45 5.11 25.85 -3.34
N ILE A 46 6.17 26.02 -2.53
CA ILE A 46 7.56 25.74 -2.91
C ILE A 46 8.11 24.60 -2.04
N GLY A 47 8.68 23.58 -2.68
CA GLY A 47 9.39 22.48 -2.02
C GLY A 47 8.65 21.14 -2.05
N VAL A 48 9.07 20.21 -1.18
CA VAL A 48 8.45 18.88 -1.06
C VAL A 48 7.34 18.93 -0.02
N LEU A 49 6.10 18.76 -0.44
CA LEU A 49 4.94 18.74 0.44
C LEU A 49 4.48 17.31 0.69
N ARG A 50 4.21 16.99 1.95
CA ARG A 50 3.68 15.69 2.35
C ARG A 50 2.28 15.86 2.91
N PHE A 51 1.29 15.28 2.23
CA PHE A 51 -0.10 15.31 2.63
C PHE A 51 -0.47 13.97 3.28
N VAL A 52 -0.80 14.01 4.56
CA VAL A 52 -1.22 12.84 5.34
C VAL A 52 -2.62 13.12 5.86
N GLY A 53 -3.60 12.38 5.35
CA GLY A 53 -4.98 12.45 5.81
C GLY A 53 -5.25 11.50 6.99
N ASP A 54 -4.55 10.37 7.03
CA ASP A 54 -4.67 9.38 8.12
C ASP A 54 -3.35 8.61 8.28
N ARG A 55 -3.15 8.02 9.47
CA ARG A 55 -2.00 7.16 9.77
C ARG A 55 -2.46 5.93 10.54
N LYS A 56 -2.61 4.81 9.82
CA LYS A 56 -3.13 3.55 10.38
C LYS A 56 -2.34 2.35 9.91
N SER A 57 -2.40 1.27 10.67
CA SER A 57 -1.96 -0.03 10.23
C SER A 57 -3.01 -0.70 9.37
N VAL A 58 -2.62 -1.72 8.60
CA VAL A 58 -3.59 -2.53 7.83
C VAL A 58 -4.68 -3.06 8.76
N LEU A 59 -4.31 -3.61 9.92
CA LEU A 59 -5.28 -4.16 10.87
C LEU A 59 -6.26 -3.07 11.37
N GLU A 60 -5.76 -1.88 11.73
CA GLU A 60 -6.59 -0.77 12.22
C GLU A 60 -7.55 -0.23 11.15
N ILE A 61 -7.15 -0.22 9.88
CA ILE A 61 -8.02 0.22 8.78
C ILE A 61 -9.27 -0.66 8.70
N PHE A 62 -9.13 -1.97 8.93
CA PHE A 62 -10.23 -2.91 8.72
C PHE A 62 -11.03 -3.19 9.99
N GLU A 63 -10.38 -3.33 11.14
CA GLU A 63 -11.05 -3.51 12.43
C GLU A 63 -11.89 -2.28 12.80
N GLY A 64 -11.44 -1.08 12.42
CA GLY A 64 -12.10 0.17 12.80
C GLY A 64 -13.17 0.68 11.82
N ALA A 65 -13.13 0.27 10.54
CA ALA A 65 -14.01 0.83 9.51
C ALA A 65 -15.15 -0.12 9.09
N TYR A 66 -15.01 -1.42 9.32
CA TYR A 66 -15.97 -2.40 8.84
C TYR A 66 -16.29 -3.40 9.96
N ASP A 67 -17.56 -3.53 10.30
CA ASP A 67 -18.07 -4.56 11.23
C ASP A 67 -18.11 -5.96 10.57
N VAL A 68 -17.18 -6.20 9.64
CA VAL A 68 -17.08 -7.38 8.78
C VAL A 68 -15.74 -8.05 9.04
N HIS A 69 -15.78 -9.35 9.32
CA HIS A 69 -14.59 -10.16 9.50
C HIS A 69 -13.91 -10.41 8.15
N LEU A 70 -13.13 -9.44 7.69
CA LEU A 70 -12.37 -9.56 6.44
C LEU A 70 -11.23 -10.57 6.61
N HIS A 71 -10.98 -11.37 5.57
CA HIS A 71 -9.91 -12.36 5.61
C HIS A 71 -8.56 -11.69 5.40
N VAL A 72 -7.81 -11.49 6.47
CA VAL A 72 -6.49 -10.86 6.43
C VAL A 72 -5.42 -11.92 6.10
N GLN A 73 -4.82 -11.81 4.92
CA GLN A 73 -3.82 -12.75 4.38
C GLN A 73 -2.43 -12.11 4.35
N ARG A 74 -1.53 -12.62 5.18
CA ARG A 74 -0.12 -12.24 5.16
C ARG A 74 0.62 -12.99 4.05
N GLN A 75 1.20 -12.26 3.10
CA GLN A 75 1.94 -12.81 1.95
C GLN A 75 3.45 -12.97 2.16
N GLY A 76 3.93 -12.78 3.39
CA GLY A 76 5.34 -12.85 3.75
C GLY A 76 5.79 -11.63 4.55
N SER A 77 7.08 -11.57 4.86
CA SER A 77 7.70 -10.41 5.51
C SER A 77 8.13 -9.34 4.51
N VAL A 78 8.49 -8.16 5.01
CA VAL A 78 9.07 -7.09 4.17
C VAL A 78 10.47 -7.50 3.72
N GLU A 79 11.18 -8.25 4.55
CA GLU A 79 12.49 -8.80 4.30
C GLU A 79 12.46 -9.82 3.15
N ASP A 80 11.45 -10.69 3.10
CA ASP A 80 11.25 -11.64 2.00
C ASP A 80 11.00 -10.89 0.67
N LEU A 81 10.19 -9.83 0.73
CA LEU A 81 9.92 -8.98 -0.43
C LEU A 81 11.22 -8.32 -0.91
N TYR A 82 11.95 -7.67 0.02
CA TYR A 82 13.22 -7.03 -0.28
C TYR A 82 14.18 -7.99 -0.95
N LYS A 83 14.39 -9.17 -0.36
CA LYS A 83 15.29 -10.18 -0.92
C LYS A 83 14.87 -10.58 -2.32
N SER A 84 13.59 -10.91 -2.53
CA SER A 84 13.09 -11.34 -3.85
C SER A 84 13.26 -10.28 -4.94
N VAL A 85 12.98 -9.01 -4.62
CA VAL A 85 13.13 -7.89 -5.55
C VAL A 85 14.60 -7.62 -5.82
N HIS A 86 15.44 -7.66 -4.78
CA HIS A 86 16.87 -7.41 -4.88
C HIS A 86 17.54 -8.48 -5.74
N ASP A 87 17.27 -9.75 -5.48
CA ASP A 87 17.80 -10.88 -6.25
C ASP A 87 17.37 -10.77 -7.73
N ALA A 88 16.08 -10.50 -8.00
CA ALA A 88 15.57 -10.31 -9.36
C ALA A 88 16.17 -9.09 -10.07
N PHE A 89 16.42 -8.00 -9.34
CA PHE A 89 17.05 -6.81 -9.89
C PHE A 89 18.49 -7.08 -10.34
N TYR A 90 19.28 -7.84 -9.56
CA TYR A 90 20.64 -8.19 -9.95
C TYR A 90 20.70 -9.15 -11.15
N GLU A 91 19.68 -9.99 -11.33
CA GLU A 91 19.58 -10.85 -12.51
C GLU A 91 19.14 -10.08 -13.77
N LYS A 92 18.20 -9.14 -13.64
CA LYS A 92 17.52 -8.51 -14.78
C LYS A 92 17.25 -7.01 -14.56
N ALA A 93 18.32 -6.25 -14.28
CA ALA A 93 18.22 -4.84 -13.86
C ALA A 93 17.43 -3.93 -14.84
N THR A 94 17.50 -4.19 -16.14
CA THR A 94 16.84 -3.36 -17.17
C THR A 94 15.38 -3.73 -17.43
N ASP A 95 14.90 -4.87 -16.91
CA ASP A 95 13.52 -5.31 -17.07
C ASP A 95 12.72 -5.00 -15.81
N LEU A 96 12.07 -3.83 -15.81
CA LEU A 96 11.23 -3.38 -14.70
C LEU A 96 10.16 -4.42 -14.32
N ALA A 97 9.59 -5.13 -15.31
CA ALA A 97 8.55 -6.12 -15.07
C ALA A 97 9.08 -7.42 -14.42
N ALA A 98 10.40 -7.65 -14.49
CA ALA A 98 11.04 -8.81 -13.90
C ALA A 98 11.25 -8.68 -12.39
N TRP A 99 11.53 -7.47 -11.89
CA TRP A 99 11.85 -7.26 -10.47
C TRP A 99 10.82 -6.42 -9.71
N ALA A 100 9.89 -5.72 -10.39
CA ALA A 100 8.82 -5.02 -9.71
C ALA A 100 7.93 -5.99 -8.92
N PRO A 101 7.62 -5.69 -7.64
CA PRO A 101 6.65 -6.46 -6.85
C PRO A 101 5.31 -6.61 -7.57
N ARG A 102 4.74 -7.83 -7.52
CA ARG A 102 3.38 -8.14 -8.00
C ARG A 102 2.41 -8.30 -6.84
#